data_AF-A0A418GCT4-F1
#
_entry.id   AF-A0A418GCT4-F1
#
_cell.length_a   1.000
_cell.length_b   1.000
_cell.length_c   1.000
_cell.angle_alpha   90.00
_cell.angle_beta   90.00
_cell.angle_gamma   90.00
#
_symmetry.space_group_name_H-M   'P 1'
#
loop_
_entity.id
_entity.type
_entity.pdbx_description
1 polymer ?
#
loop_
_entity_poly.entity_id
_entity_poly.type
_entity_poly.pdbx_seq_one_letter_code
_entity_poly.pdbx_strand_id
1 'polypeptide(L)'
;FNIPALTGAYGIIENSSSRDAYLSALKGRDGLSSPSVLALTAHIAAYQQGAPWLDALRVYLKDNLTYIADKMNAAFPELNWQIPQSTYLAWLDLRPLNIDDNALQKALIEQEKIAIMPGYTYGEEGRGFVRLNAGCPRSKLEKGVAGLINAIRAVG
;
A
#
# COMPACT_ATOMS: atom_id res chain seq x y z
N PHE A 1 -4.94 10.99 3.64
CA PHE A 1 -5.79 11.97 2.92
C PHE A 1 -6.01 11.66 1.44
N ASN A 2 -5.27 10.72 0.82
CA ASN A 2 -5.53 10.26 -0.55
C ASN A 2 -5.58 11.39 -1.61
N ILE A 3 -4.61 12.30 -1.58
CA ILE A 3 -4.49 13.45 -2.49
C ILE A 3 -3.25 13.44 -3.40
N PRO A 4 -2.74 12.28 -3.89
CA PRO A 4 -1.51 12.26 -4.68
C PRO A 4 -1.61 13.07 -5.99
N ALA A 5 -2.82 13.18 -6.56
CA ALA A 5 -3.07 13.94 -7.78
C ALA A 5 -2.91 15.46 -7.61
N LEU A 6 -2.84 15.97 -6.37
CA LEU A 6 -2.57 17.39 -6.12
C LEU A 6 -1.07 17.75 -6.22
N THR A 7 -0.20 16.75 -6.38
CA THR A 7 1.27 16.88 -6.25
C THR A 7 1.64 17.48 -4.88
N GLY A 8 2.79 18.14 -4.79
CA GLY A 8 3.24 18.82 -3.58
C GLY A 8 3.79 17.86 -2.52
N ALA A 9 4.97 18.19 -2.02
CA ALA A 9 5.57 17.59 -0.84
C ALA A 9 6.33 18.67 -0.08
N TYR A 10 6.72 18.38 1.15
CA TYR A 10 7.63 19.20 1.94
C TYR A 10 8.65 18.30 2.62
N GLY A 11 9.77 18.88 3.05
CA GLY A 11 10.83 18.18 3.74
C GLY A 11 11.58 19.08 4.69
N ILE A 12 12.35 18.46 5.58
CA ILE A 12 13.22 19.14 6.53
C ILE A 12 14.65 18.89 6.08
N ILE A 13 15.38 19.96 5.74
CA ILE A 13 16.81 19.93 5.44
C ILE A 13 17.49 20.83 6.48
N GLU A 14 18.16 20.19 7.44
CA GLU A 14 18.63 20.86 8.66
C GLU A 14 19.83 21.76 8.40
N ASN A 15 20.86 21.23 7.73
CA ASN A 15 22.05 21.99 7.39
C ASN A 15 21.68 23.12 6.41
N SER A 16 21.92 24.37 6.80
CA SER A 16 21.52 25.55 6.01
C SER A 16 22.16 25.55 4.63
N SER A 17 23.45 25.21 4.52
CA SER A 17 24.13 25.15 3.23
C SER A 17 23.52 24.09 2.30
N SER A 18 23.16 22.91 2.81
CA SER A 18 22.44 21.88 2.05
C SER A 18 21.05 22.34 1.63
N ARG A 19 20.31 23.02 2.53
CA ARG A 19 18.98 23.54 2.25
C ARG A 19 19.02 24.63 1.17
N ASP A 20 19.96 25.56 1.25
CA ASP A 20 20.10 26.66 0.30
C ASP A 20 20.54 26.15 -1.08
N ALA A 21 21.43 25.16 -1.12
CA ALA A 21 21.81 24.48 -2.37
C ALA A 21 20.60 23.79 -3.03
N TYR A 22 19.78 23.08 -2.25
CA TYR A 22 18.54 22.47 -2.73
C TYR A 22 17.56 23.53 -3.27
N LEU A 23 17.32 24.61 -2.52
CA LEU A 23 16.39 25.68 -2.92
C LEU A 23 16.85 26.42 -4.18
N SER A 24 18.15 26.67 -4.32
CA SER A 24 18.72 27.28 -5.52
C SER A 24 18.56 26.37 -6.74
N ALA A 25 18.74 25.06 -6.59
CA ALA A 25 18.49 24.10 -7.66
C ALA A 25 16.99 24.05 -8.03
N LEU A 26 16.10 23.95 -7.03
CA LEU A 26 14.65 23.93 -7.22
C LEU A 26 14.14 25.17 -7.95
N LYS A 27 14.60 26.36 -7.55
CA LYS A 27 14.16 27.64 -8.12
C LYS A 27 14.87 27.99 -9.42
N GLY A 28 16.20 28.01 -9.39
CA GLY A 28 17.01 28.59 -10.46
C GLY A 28 17.29 27.59 -11.59
N ARG A 29 17.74 26.38 -11.23
CA ARG A 29 18.13 25.36 -12.23
C ARG A 29 16.91 24.70 -12.85
N ASP A 30 15.96 24.27 -12.03
CA ASP A 30 14.85 23.42 -12.46
C ASP A 30 13.55 24.20 -12.68
N GLY A 31 13.45 25.44 -12.18
CA GLY A 31 12.27 26.30 -12.39
C GLY A 31 11.00 25.84 -11.67
N LEU A 32 11.12 25.01 -10.63
CA LEU A 32 10.01 24.34 -9.95
C LEU A 32 9.59 25.03 -8.63
N SER A 33 10.04 26.26 -8.39
CA SER A 33 9.73 26.97 -7.13
C SER A 33 8.27 27.43 -6.99
N SER A 34 7.50 27.51 -8.08
CA SER A 34 6.08 27.86 -8.04
C SER A 34 5.24 26.61 -7.73
N PRO A 35 4.59 26.51 -6.55
CA PRO A 35 3.85 25.32 -6.17
C PRO A 35 2.44 25.31 -6.77
N SER A 36 1.80 24.14 -6.79
CA SER A 36 0.36 24.06 -6.96
C SER A 36 -0.35 24.64 -5.72
N VAL A 37 -1.05 25.77 -5.88
CA VAL A 37 -1.74 26.43 -4.75
C VAL A 37 -2.75 25.49 -4.06
N LEU A 38 -3.37 24.57 -4.81
CA LEU A 38 -4.28 23.58 -4.26
C LEU A 38 -3.58 22.54 -3.38
N ALA A 39 -2.32 22.19 -3.64
CA ALA A 39 -1.57 21.31 -2.73
C ALA A 39 -1.33 21.99 -1.38
N LEU A 40 -0.96 23.27 -1.39
CA LEU A 40 -0.78 24.04 -0.16
C LEU A 40 -2.09 24.10 0.64
N THR A 41 -3.19 24.48 0.00
CA THR A 41 -4.52 24.55 0.62
C THR A 41 -4.94 23.19 1.21
N ALA A 42 -4.76 22.11 0.46
CA ALA A 42 -5.12 20.77 0.92
C ALA A 42 -4.30 20.31 2.14
N HIS A 43 -2.98 20.57 2.15
CA HIS A 43 -2.12 20.22 3.28
C HIS A 43 -2.48 21.02 4.54
N ILE A 44 -2.72 22.33 4.39
CA ILE A 44 -3.15 23.19 5.52
C ILE A 44 -4.44 22.65 6.13
N ALA A 45 -5.47 22.39 5.31
CA ALA A 45 -6.74 21.86 5.80
C ALA A 45 -6.58 20.46 6.42
N ALA A 46 -5.81 19.57 5.79
CA ALA A 46 -5.55 18.22 6.28
C ALA A 46 -4.87 18.22 7.66
N TYR A 47 -3.91 19.13 7.90
CA TYR A 47 -3.19 19.19 9.17
C TYR A 47 -3.92 19.93 10.27
N GLN A 48 -4.71 20.96 9.93
CA GLN A 48 -5.45 21.74 10.92
C GLN A 48 -6.79 21.09 11.32
N GLN A 49 -7.43 20.36 10.40
CA GLN A 49 -8.83 19.92 10.57
C GLN A 49 -9.05 18.44 10.26
N GLY A 50 -8.06 17.76 9.67
CA GLY A 50 -8.21 16.41 9.14
C GLY A 50 -8.10 15.29 10.18
N ALA A 51 -7.78 15.59 11.44
CA ALA A 51 -7.56 14.57 12.47
C ALA A 51 -8.76 13.63 12.68
N PRO A 52 -10.02 14.11 12.85
CA PRO A 52 -11.17 13.22 13.04
C PRO A 52 -11.38 12.25 11.87
N TRP A 53 -11.19 12.71 10.64
CA TRP A 53 -11.27 11.86 9.45
C TRP A 53 -10.14 10.82 9.43
N LEU A 54 -8.92 11.23 9.77
CA LEU A 54 -7.76 10.35 9.75
C LEU A 54 -7.85 9.26 10.83
N ASP A 55 -8.36 9.59 12.02
CA ASP A 55 -8.54 8.62 13.10
C ASP A 55 -9.63 7.59 12.76
N ALA A 56 -10.77 8.03 12.20
CA ALA A 56 -11.78 7.11 11.69
C ALA A 56 -11.23 6.20 10.58
N LEU A 57 -10.44 6.74 9.66
CA LEU A 57 -9.80 5.96 8.61
C LEU A 57 -8.79 4.95 9.19
N ARG A 58 -7.99 5.33 10.19
CA ARG A 58 -7.01 4.43 10.83
C ARG A 58 -7.67 3.21 11.46
N VAL A 59 -8.79 3.41 12.16
CA VAL A 59 -9.59 2.30 12.71
C VAL A 59 -10.07 1.39 11.57
N TYR A 60 -10.69 1.97 10.54
CA TYR A 60 -11.20 1.21 9.41
C TYR A 60 -10.12 0.40 8.67
N LEU A 61 -8.93 0.98 8.46
CA LEU A 61 -7.81 0.31 7.81
C LEU A 61 -7.22 -0.80 8.67
N LYS A 62 -7.19 -0.63 9.99
CA LYS A 62 -6.76 -1.67 10.92
C LYS A 62 -7.71 -2.86 10.86
N ASP A 63 -9.01 -2.62 10.93
CA ASP A 63 -10.03 -3.68 10.82
C ASP A 63 -9.96 -4.39 9.47
N ASN A 64 -9.67 -3.63 8.40
CA ASN A 64 -9.44 -4.18 7.08
C ASN A 64 -8.25 -5.17 7.05
N LEU A 65 -7.14 -4.84 7.71
CA LEU A 65 -5.95 -5.70 7.82
C LEU A 65 -6.21 -6.91 8.71
N THR A 66 -6.91 -6.72 9.83
CA THR A 66 -7.31 -7.82 10.74
C THR A 66 -8.16 -8.84 10.00
N TYR A 67 -9.13 -8.41 9.19
CA TYR A 67 -9.89 -9.34 8.35
C TYR A 67 -9.02 -10.14 7.38
N ILE A 68 -7.98 -9.54 6.79
CA ILE A 68 -7.05 -10.30 5.91
C ILE A 68 -6.39 -11.40 6.74
N ALA A 69 -5.85 -11.05 7.92
CA ALA A 69 -5.20 -12.02 8.80
C ALA A 69 -6.15 -13.15 9.18
N ASP A 70 -7.37 -12.83 9.63
CA ASP A 70 -8.37 -13.82 10.04
C ASP A 70 -8.70 -14.78 8.89
N LYS A 71 -8.95 -14.25 7.68
CA LYS A 71 -9.32 -15.09 6.53
C LYS A 71 -8.17 -15.92 5.99
N MET A 72 -6.97 -15.33 5.89
CA MET A 72 -5.80 -16.04 5.37
C MET A 72 -5.34 -17.11 6.35
N ASN A 73 -5.25 -16.81 7.65
CA ASN A 73 -4.83 -17.78 8.66
C ASN A 73 -5.88 -18.86 8.93
N ALA A 74 -7.17 -18.57 8.76
CA ALA A 74 -8.21 -19.60 8.81
C ALA A 74 -8.16 -20.55 7.60
N ALA A 75 -7.81 -20.04 6.42
CA ALA A 75 -7.69 -20.85 5.20
C ALA A 75 -6.37 -21.63 5.13
N PHE A 76 -5.29 -21.03 5.64
CA PHE A 76 -3.92 -21.53 5.58
C PHE A 76 -3.20 -21.25 6.92
N PRO A 77 -3.43 -22.07 7.96
CA PRO A 77 -2.84 -21.86 9.29
C PRO A 77 -1.30 -21.77 9.29
N GLU A 78 -0.64 -22.39 8.30
CA GLU A 78 0.82 -22.39 8.12
C GLU A 78 1.38 -20.99 7.82
N LEU A 79 0.56 -20.06 7.33
CA LEU A 79 0.99 -18.69 7.07
C LEU A 79 1.32 -17.94 8.37
N ASN A 80 0.53 -18.16 9.42
CA ASN A 80 0.60 -17.43 10.69
C ASN A 80 0.84 -15.91 10.52
N TRP A 81 0.18 -15.33 9.52
CA TRP A 81 0.45 -13.97 9.08
C TRP A 81 -0.05 -12.97 10.12
N GLN A 82 0.78 -11.98 10.42
CA GLN A 82 0.46 -10.91 11.37
C GLN A 82 0.21 -9.61 10.63
N ILE A 83 -0.74 -8.81 11.12
CA ILE A 83 -0.96 -7.46 10.58
C ILE A 83 0.32 -6.62 10.76
N PRO A 84 0.67 -5.76 9.77
CA PRO A 84 1.86 -4.93 9.88
C PRO A 84 1.68 -3.85 10.95
N GLN A 85 2.79 -3.39 11.53
CA GLN A 85 2.78 -2.31 12.52
C GLN A 85 2.34 -0.96 11.92
N SER A 86 2.44 -0.80 10.59
CA SER A 86 2.04 0.42 9.88
C SER A 86 1.66 0.12 8.42
N THR A 87 1.22 1.18 7.73
CA THR A 87 0.71 1.18 6.34
C THR A 87 -0.66 0.53 6.17
N TYR A 88 -1.23 0.68 4.98
CA TYR A 88 -2.45 0.00 4.53
C TYR A 88 -2.17 -1.07 3.46
N LEU A 89 -0.91 -1.50 3.35
CA LEU A 89 -0.47 -2.52 2.41
C LEU A 89 -0.19 -3.81 3.18
N ALA A 90 -0.88 -4.89 2.81
CA ALA A 90 -0.59 -6.22 3.33
C ALA A 90 0.52 -6.85 2.49
N TRP A 91 1.66 -7.12 3.12
CA TRP A 91 2.77 -7.87 2.54
C TRP A 91 2.68 -9.31 3.05
N LEU A 92 2.13 -10.17 2.21
CA LEU A 92 1.75 -11.55 2.58
C LEU A 92 2.85 -12.50 2.15
N ASP A 93 3.50 -13.15 3.11
CA ASP A 93 4.48 -14.20 2.88
C ASP A 93 3.75 -15.51 2.58
N LEU A 94 3.84 -16.01 1.34
CA LEU A 94 3.21 -17.25 0.91
C LEU A 94 4.21 -18.41 0.76
N ARG A 95 5.49 -18.20 1.08
CA ARG A 95 6.53 -19.22 1.01
C ARG A 95 6.21 -20.49 1.82
N PRO A 96 5.56 -20.43 3.00
CA PRO A 96 5.13 -21.63 3.71
C PRO A 96 4.25 -22.59 2.90
N LEU A 97 3.58 -22.08 1.86
CA LEU A 97 2.66 -22.85 1.01
C LEU A 97 3.37 -23.52 -0.18
N ASN A 98 4.66 -23.24 -0.42
CA ASN A 98 5.45 -23.78 -1.54
C ASN A 98 4.78 -23.62 -2.92
N ILE A 99 4.05 -22.52 -3.13
CA ILE A 99 3.37 -22.21 -4.39
C ILE A 99 4.33 -21.54 -5.39
N ASP A 100 4.09 -21.76 -6.70
CA ASP A 100 4.79 -21.04 -7.75
C ASP A 100 4.15 -19.66 -7.99
N ASP A 101 4.96 -18.61 -7.93
CA ASP A 101 4.51 -17.22 -8.07
C ASP A 101 3.82 -16.95 -9.42
N ASN A 102 4.30 -17.54 -10.52
CA ASN A 102 3.75 -17.31 -11.85
C ASN A 102 2.43 -18.06 -12.04
N ALA A 103 2.33 -19.29 -11.53
CA ALA A 103 1.10 -20.06 -11.52
C ALA A 103 0.02 -19.35 -10.70
N LEU A 104 0.36 -18.85 -9.50
CA LEU A 104 -0.55 -18.05 -8.68
C LEU A 104 -1.00 -16.80 -9.43
N GLN A 105 -0.07 -16.05 -10.03
CA GLN A 105 -0.40 -14.82 -10.75
C GLN A 105 -1.32 -15.10 -11.94
N LYS A 106 -1.10 -16.20 -12.66
CA LYS A 106 -1.95 -16.64 -13.77
C LYS A 106 -3.37 -16.96 -13.28
N ALA A 107 -3.51 -17.72 -12.19
CA ALA A 107 -4.81 -18.05 -11.60
C ALA A 107 -5.55 -16.78 -11.14
N LEU A 108 -4.86 -15.86 -10.45
CA LEU A 108 -5.42 -14.58 -10.03
C LEU A 108 -6.00 -13.76 -11.19
N ILE A 109 -5.25 -13.63 -12.29
CA ILE A 109 -5.64 -12.80 -13.43
C ILE A 109 -6.67 -13.49 -14.32
N GLU A 110 -6.44 -14.75 -14.70
CA GLU A 110 -7.24 -15.42 -15.71
C GLU A 110 -8.54 -15.99 -15.13
N GLN A 111 -8.47 -16.64 -13.96
CA GLN A 111 -9.60 -17.30 -13.31
C GLN A 111 -10.36 -16.36 -12.38
N GLU A 112 -9.67 -15.74 -11.42
CA GLU A 112 -10.33 -14.96 -10.37
C GLU A 112 -10.63 -13.51 -10.80
N LYS A 113 -10.03 -13.03 -11.90
CA LYS A 113 -10.13 -11.63 -12.38
C LYS A 113 -9.73 -10.62 -11.30
N ILE A 114 -8.77 -10.99 -10.43
CA ILE A 114 -8.25 -10.17 -9.35
C ILE A 114 -6.81 -9.76 -9.68
N ALA A 115 -6.57 -8.44 -9.70
CA ALA A 115 -5.22 -7.90 -9.82
C ALA A 115 -4.62 -7.64 -8.43
N ILE A 116 -3.73 -8.52 -7.99
CA ILE A 116 -2.86 -8.33 -6.83
C ILE A 116 -1.42 -8.23 -7.35
N MET A 117 -0.62 -7.37 -6.72
CA MET A 117 0.75 -7.11 -7.14
C MET A 117 1.66 -8.29 -6.73
N PRO A 118 2.31 -8.98 -7.66
CA PRO A 118 3.24 -10.05 -7.32
C PRO A 118 4.50 -9.49 -6.68
N GLY A 119 4.98 -10.14 -5.63
CA GLY A 119 6.09 -9.68 -4.81
C GLY A 119 7.42 -9.65 -5.55
N TYR A 120 7.65 -10.52 -6.53
CA TYR A 120 8.86 -10.51 -7.36
C TYR A 120 9.07 -9.20 -8.14
N THR A 121 8.06 -8.33 -8.24
CA THR A 121 8.21 -6.96 -8.77
C THR A 121 9.18 -6.12 -7.92
N TYR A 122 9.43 -6.51 -6.67
CA TYR A 122 10.32 -5.83 -5.72
C TYR A 122 11.73 -6.43 -5.65
N GLY A 123 12.08 -7.33 -6.57
CA GLY A 123 13.35 -8.07 -6.55
C GLY A 123 13.22 -9.46 -5.92
N GLU A 124 14.36 -10.12 -5.72
CA GLU A 124 14.42 -11.47 -5.15
C GLU A 124 13.85 -11.50 -3.72
N GLU A 125 14.01 -10.41 -2.97
CA GLU A 125 13.48 -10.24 -1.61
C GLU A 125 11.94 -10.33 -1.54
N GLY A 126 11.24 -10.14 -2.67
CA GLY A 126 9.80 -10.26 -2.76
C GLY A 126 9.30 -11.58 -3.34
N ARG A 127 10.18 -12.54 -3.64
CA ARG A 127 9.78 -13.84 -4.18
C ARG A 127 8.97 -14.64 -3.15
N GLY A 128 7.86 -15.24 -3.58
CA GLY A 128 6.91 -15.90 -2.67
C GLY A 128 6.01 -14.93 -1.89
N PHE A 129 6.03 -13.63 -2.19
CA PHE A 129 5.13 -12.65 -1.57
C PHE A 129 4.08 -12.11 -2.55
N VAL A 130 3.02 -11.56 -1.99
CA VAL A 130 2.10 -10.66 -2.72
C VAL A 130 1.83 -9.39 -1.93
N ARG A 131 1.62 -8.27 -2.63
CA ARG A 131 1.23 -6.98 -2.04
C ARG A 131 -0.23 -6.65 -2.32
N LEU A 132 -1.05 -6.73 -1.28
CA LEU A 132 -2.47 -6.43 -1.35
C LEU A 132 -2.76 -5.06 -0.74
N ASN A 133 -3.51 -4.20 -1.45
CA ASN A 133 -3.91 -2.89 -0.95
C ASN A 133 -5.22 -2.98 -0.14
N ALA A 134 -5.13 -2.78 1.18
CA ALA A 134 -6.27 -2.79 2.10
C ALA A 134 -6.99 -1.43 2.22
N GLY A 135 -6.48 -0.39 1.55
CA GLY A 135 -7.03 0.96 1.46
C GLY A 135 -8.25 1.08 0.55
N CYS A 136 -9.27 0.27 0.78
CA CYS A 136 -10.52 0.27 0.01
C CYS A 136 -11.72 -0.15 0.88
N PRO A 137 -12.97 0.02 0.40
CA PRO A 137 -14.15 -0.50 1.10
C PRO A 137 -14.08 -2.01 1.34
N ARG A 138 -14.63 -2.47 2.47
CA ARG A 138 -14.67 -3.89 2.87
C ARG A 138 -15.18 -4.80 1.76
N SER A 139 -16.29 -4.42 1.11
CA SER A 139 -16.91 -5.17 0.03
C SER A 139 -15.99 -5.40 -1.18
N LYS A 140 -15.02 -4.50 -1.43
CA LYS A 140 -13.99 -4.71 -2.44
C LYS A 140 -12.89 -5.63 -1.91
N LEU A 141 -12.48 -5.45 -0.65
CA LEU A 141 -11.43 -6.29 -0.07
C LEU A 141 -11.87 -7.76 0.05
N GLU A 142 -13.13 -8.01 0.41
CA GLU A 142 -13.72 -9.36 0.50
C GLU A 142 -13.53 -10.13 -0.81
N LYS A 143 -13.79 -9.49 -1.96
CA LYS A 143 -13.57 -10.10 -3.28
C LYS A 143 -12.09 -10.39 -3.54
N GLY A 144 -11.21 -9.45 -3.18
CA GLY A 144 -9.76 -9.62 -3.36
C GLY A 144 -9.19 -10.76 -2.53
N VAL A 145 -9.60 -10.87 -1.26
CA VAL A 145 -9.16 -11.94 -0.36
C VAL A 145 -9.76 -13.28 -0.77
N ALA A 146 -11.04 -13.33 -1.13
CA ALA A 146 -11.67 -14.55 -1.62
C ALA A 146 -10.99 -15.07 -2.90
N GLY A 147 -10.71 -14.18 -3.86
CA GLY A 147 -9.97 -14.53 -5.07
C GLY A 147 -8.55 -15.01 -4.78
N LEU A 148 -7.83 -14.39 -3.83
CA LEU A 148 -6.51 -14.86 -3.43
C LEU A 148 -6.55 -16.28 -2.86
N ILE A 149 -7.49 -16.56 -1.95
CA ILE A 149 -7.66 -17.90 -1.35
C ILE A 149 -7.98 -18.94 -2.43
N ASN A 150 -8.89 -18.62 -3.36
CA ASN A 150 -9.25 -19.51 -4.46
C ASN A 150 -8.07 -19.78 -5.38
N ALA A 151 -7.32 -18.74 -5.77
CA ALA A 151 -6.17 -18.87 -6.64
C ALA A 151 -5.05 -19.73 -6.01
N ILE A 152 -4.78 -19.55 -4.71
CA ILE A 152 -3.82 -20.38 -3.98
C ILE A 152 -4.26 -21.87 -4.02
N ARG A 153 -5.53 -22.16 -3.72
CA ARG A 153 -6.07 -23.53 -3.77
C ARG A 153 -6.11 -24.15 -5.16
N ALA A 154 -6.08 -23.34 -6.21
CA ALA A 154 -6.07 -23.83 -7.58
C ALA A 154 -4.68 -24.28 -8.05
N VAL A 155 -3.62 -23.86 -7.35
CA VAL A 155 -2.21 -24.08 -7.78
C VAL A 155 -1.34 -24.76 -6.72
N GLY A 156 -1.85 -24.96 -5.50
CA GLY A 156 -1.21 -25.74 -4.43
C GLY A 156 -2.06 -26.95 -4.07
#